data_AF-A0A9W7G0I1-F1
#
_entry.id   AF-A0A9W7G0I1-F1
#
_cell.length_a   1.000
_cell.length_b   1.000
_cell.length_c   1.000
_cell.angle_alpha   90.00
_cell.angle_beta   90.00
_cell.angle_gamma   90.00
#
_symmetry.space_group_name_H-M   'P 1'
#
loop_
_entity.id
_entity.type
_entity.pdbx_description
1 polymer ?
#
loop_
_entity_poly.entity_id
_entity_poly.type
_entity_poly.pdbx_seq_one_letter_code
_entity_poly.pdbx_strand_id
1 'polypeptide(L)'
;METPSGRFRPGRRLCLSMSDFHPETWNPMWSVGTILTGLFSFMLESTPTLGAVETTQAEKSKLALSSLHYNVSSPKFRGLFPSYVSKYRSLNSLPSSASVPVRSSGTTRDAATMLVGGDLVDAVERGVRRYKDVIAATGVAMLVLAVSVWANVR
;
A
#
# COMPACT_ATOMS: atom_id res chain seq x y z
N MET A 1 -3.47 -17.65 -4.34
CA MET A 1 -2.27 -16.78 -4.48
C MET A 1 -1.27 -17.50 -5.34
N GLU A 2 -0.75 -16.88 -6.41
CA GLU A 2 0.24 -17.52 -7.32
C GLU A 2 1.66 -17.01 -7.07
N THR A 3 1.79 -15.69 -6.85
CA THR A 3 3.07 -15.04 -6.56
C THR A 3 3.46 -15.26 -5.09
N PRO A 4 4.70 -15.68 -4.79
CA PRO A 4 5.19 -15.75 -3.42
C PRO A 4 5.20 -14.37 -2.75
N SER A 5 4.46 -14.22 -1.64
CA SER A 5 4.34 -12.94 -0.91
C SER A 5 4.92 -12.95 0.50
N GLY A 6 5.21 -14.14 1.06
CA GLY A 6 5.59 -14.29 2.47
C GLY A 6 4.43 -14.11 3.45
N ARG A 7 3.19 -13.95 2.96
CA ARG A 7 1.98 -13.96 3.78
C ARG A 7 1.14 -15.21 3.58
N PHE A 8 0.99 -15.65 2.33
CA PHE A 8 0.19 -16.81 1.98
C PHE A 8 1.00 -17.77 1.11
N ARG A 9 0.84 -19.07 1.33
CA ARG A 9 1.47 -20.11 0.52
C ARG A 9 0.87 -20.11 -0.89
N PRO A 10 1.70 -20.05 -1.96
CA PRO A 10 1.21 -20.15 -3.33
C PRO A 10 0.43 -21.45 -3.58
N GLY A 11 -0.61 -21.38 -4.42
CA GLY A 11 -1.46 -22.51 -4.78
C GLY A 11 -2.33 -23.08 -3.64
N ARG A 12 -2.32 -22.48 -2.45
CA ARG A 12 -3.14 -22.94 -1.32
C ARG A 12 -4.43 -22.14 -1.20
N ARG A 13 -5.52 -22.82 -0.83
CA ARG A 13 -6.80 -22.22 -0.48
C ARG A 13 -6.68 -21.40 0.81
N LEU A 14 -7.39 -20.28 0.88
CA LEU A 14 -7.44 -19.39 2.04
C LEU A 14 -8.85 -19.42 2.63
N CYS A 15 -8.93 -19.39 3.96
CA CYS A 15 -10.18 -19.34 4.69
C CYS A 15 -10.46 -17.91 5.16
N LEU A 16 -11.59 -17.35 4.73
CA LEU A 16 -12.06 -16.00 5.06
C LEU A 16 -13.58 -15.91 4.87
N SER A 17 -14.24 -14.92 5.49
CA SER A 17 -15.71 -14.74 5.51
C SER A 17 -16.37 -14.56 4.12
N MET A 18 -15.57 -14.41 3.08
CA MET A 18 -16.02 -14.28 1.70
C MET A 18 -15.59 -15.42 0.78
N SER A 19 -15.15 -16.52 1.39
CA SER A 19 -14.86 -17.80 0.72
C SER A 19 -15.90 -18.85 1.01
N ASP A 20 -15.86 -19.95 0.25
CA ASP A 20 -16.74 -21.11 0.38
C ASP A 20 -16.52 -21.93 1.67
N PHE A 21 -15.54 -21.57 2.49
CA PHE A 21 -15.36 -22.14 3.83
C PHE A 21 -16.44 -21.68 4.82
N HIS A 22 -17.13 -20.57 4.54
CA HIS A 22 -18.13 -19.95 5.40
C HIS A 22 -19.42 -19.62 4.63
N PRO A 23 -20.19 -20.65 4.20
CA PRO A 23 -21.42 -20.45 3.41
C PRO A 23 -22.45 -19.55 4.11
N GLU A 24 -22.41 -19.46 5.44
CA GLU A 24 -23.27 -18.63 6.27
C GLU A 24 -22.99 -17.13 6.17
N THR A 25 -21.76 -16.74 5.82
CA THR A 25 -21.35 -15.32 5.71
C THR A 25 -21.16 -14.85 4.27
N TRP A 26 -21.19 -15.78 3.32
CA TRP A 26 -21.01 -15.47 1.91
C TRP A 26 -22.24 -14.79 1.31
N ASN A 27 -22.03 -13.68 0.58
CA ASN A 27 -23.11 -12.94 -0.07
C ASN A 27 -22.92 -12.91 -1.61
N PRO A 28 -23.87 -13.44 -2.41
CA PRO A 28 -23.79 -13.44 -3.88
C PRO A 28 -23.81 -12.04 -4.50
N MET A 29 -24.30 -11.05 -3.76
CA MET A 29 -24.36 -9.66 -4.21
C MET A 29 -23.00 -8.96 -4.16
N TRP A 30 -21.99 -9.57 -3.54
CA TRP A 30 -20.65 -8.97 -3.53
C TRP A 30 -20.04 -8.97 -4.93
N SER A 31 -19.70 -7.77 -5.39
CA SER A 31 -18.96 -7.60 -6.63
C SER A 31 -17.55 -8.20 -6.49
N VAL A 32 -16.95 -8.56 -7.63
CA VAL A 32 -15.53 -8.98 -7.67
C VAL A 32 -14.62 -7.92 -7.04
N GLY A 33 -14.91 -6.63 -7.23
CA GLY A 33 -14.16 -5.54 -6.61
C GLY A 33 -14.22 -5.57 -5.08
N THR A 34 -15.40 -5.82 -4.51
CA THR A 34 -15.59 -5.95 -3.05
C THR A 34 -14.78 -7.13 -2.48
N ILE A 35 -14.81 -8.27 -3.17
CA ILE A 35 -14.05 -9.47 -2.78
C ILE A 35 -12.53 -9.18 -2.86
N LEU A 36 -12.05 -8.55 -3.93
CA LEU A 36 -10.64 -8.20 -4.06
C LEU A 36 -10.18 -7.21 -2.97
N THR A 37 -11.01 -6.23 -2.61
CA THR A 37 -10.74 -5.31 -1.51
C THR A 37 -10.67 -6.04 -0.17
N GLY A 38 -11.62 -6.93 0.11
CA GLY A 38 -11.60 -7.75 1.33
C GLY A 38 -10.35 -8.62 1.42
N LEU A 39 -9.94 -9.25 0.30
CA LEU A 39 -8.70 -10.02 0.24
C LEU A 39 -7.47 -9.16 0.51
N PHE A 40 -7.43 -7.95 -0.06
CA PHE A 40 -6.33 -7.02 0.15
C PHE A 40 -6.23 -6.57 1.62
N SER A 41 -7.34 -6.19 2.25
CA SER A 41 -7.36 -5.88 3.68
C SER A 41 -6.83 -7.06 4.51
N PHE A 42 -7.26 -8.28 4.18
CA PHE A 42 -6.81 -9.49 4.86
C PHE A 42 -5.32 -9.82 4.63
N MET A 43 -4.74 -9.42 3.50
CA MET A 43 -3.29 -9.55 3.26
C MET A 43 -2.46 -8.67 4.19
N LEU A 44 -3.01 -7.54 4.66
CA LEU A 44 -2.32 -6.59 5.55
C LEU A 44 -2.37 -7.02 7.02
N GLU A 45 -3.32 -7.88 7.38
CA GLU A 45 -3.43 -8.45 8.72
C GLU A 45 -2.41 -9.56 8.96
N SER A 46 -2.07 -9.80 10.24
CA SER A 46 -1.21 -10.90 10.69
C SER A 46 -1.98 -12.11 11.22
N THR A 47 -3.32 -12.06 11.21
CA THR A 47 -4.20 -13.09 11.77
C THR A 47 -3.85 -14.49 11.23
N PRO A 48 -3.66 -15.50 12.08
CA PRO A 48 -3.47 -16.88 11.62
C PRO A 48 -4.69 -17.37 10.83
N THR A 49 -4.45 -17.98 9.68
CA THR A 49 -5.50 -18.55 8.83
C THR A 49 -4.96 -19.72 8.02
N LEU A 50 -5.87 -20.50 7.42
CA LEU A 50 -5.51 -21.56 6.50
C LEU A 50 -4.66 -21.03 5.34
N GLY A 51 -3.49 -21.63 5.15
CA GLY A 51 -2.56 -21.25 4.08
C GLY A 51 -1.71 -20.01 4.38
N ALA A 52 -1.82 -19.42 5.57
CA ALA A 52 -0.87 -18.41 6.04
C ALA A 52 0.53 -19.02 6.23
N VAL A 53 1.54 -18.18 6.04
CA VAL A 53 2.94 -18.46 6.39
C VAL A 53 3.46 -17.32 7.26
N GLU A 54 4.36 -17.66 8.18
CA GLU A 54 5.08 -16.67 8.98
C GLU A 54 6.47 -16.48 8.38
N THR A 55 6.75 -15.24 7.98
CA THR A 55 8.06 -14.82 7.49
C THR A 55 8.43 -13.48 8.11
N THR A 56 9.71 -13.19 8.14
CA THR A 56 10.23 -11.89 8.59
C THR A 56 9.84 -10.77 7.62
N GLN A 57 9.87 -9.53 8.11
CA GLN A 57 9.64 -8.36 7.26
C GLN A 57 10.71 -8.25 6.15
N ALA A 58 11.95 -8.62 6.46
CA ALA A 58 13.04 -8.64 5.49
C ALA A 58 12.77 -9.60 4.33
N GLU A 59 12.25 -10.80 4.63
CA GLU A 59 11.85 -11.77 3.61
C GLU A 59 10.68 -11.26 2.76
N LYS A 60 9.66 -10.65 3.37
CA LYS A 60 8.54 -10.03 2.63
C LYS A 60 9.03 -8.95 1.67
N SER A 61 9.93 -8.07 2.13
CA SER A 61 10.55 -7.05 1.28
C SER A 61 11.35 -7.65 0.13
N LYS A 62 12.14 -8.71 0.38
CA LYS A 62 12.89 -9.43 -0.66
C LYS A 62 11.94 -10.04 -1.70
N LEU A 63 10.88 -10.70 -1.25
CA LEU A 63 9.87 -11.30 -2.13
C LEU A 63 9.16 -10.23 -2.96
N ALA A 64 8.79 -9.10 -2.36
CA ALA A 64 8.18 -7.97 -3.05
C ALA A 64 9.08 -7.43 -4.18
N LEU A 65 10.38 -7.26 -3.92
CA LEU A 65 11.34 -6.82 -4.95
C LEU A 65 11.46 -7.81 -6.12
N SER A 66 11.46 -9.12 -5.83
CA SER A 66 11.55 -10.16 -6.86
C SER A 66 10.22 -10.49 -7.54
N SER A 67 9.10 -10.01 -7.01
CA SER A 67 7.74 -10.41 -7.43
C SER A 67 7.43 -10.06 -8.88
N LEU A 68 7.88 -8.89 -9.35
CA LEU A 68 7.64 -8.46 -10.73
C LEU A 68 8.38 -9.36 -11.73
N HIS A 69 9.64 -9.68 -11.44
CA HIS A 69 10.42 -10.62 -12.24
C HIS A 69 9.69 -11.98 -12.31
N TYR A 70 9.30 -12.54 -11.17
CA TYR A 70 8.57 -13.81 -11.08
C TYR A 70 7.29 -13.80 -11.91
N ASN A 71 6.50 -12.73 -11.80
CA ASN A 71 5.24 -12.61 -12.53
C ASN A 71 5.45 -12.55 -14.05
N VAL A 72 6.44 -11.78 -14.52
CA VAL A 72 6.73 -11.65 -15.96
C VAL A 72 7.26 -12.95 -16.57
N SER A 73 7.83 -13.85 -15.78
CA SER A 73 8.20 -15.20 -16.24
C SER A 73 6.98 -16.06 -16.65
N SER A 74 5.77 -15.74 -16.17
CA SER A 74 4.55 -16.48 -16.52
C SER A 74 3.96 -16.02 -17.86
N PRO A 75 3.74 -16.92 -18.84
CA PRO A 75 3.09 -16.58 -20.10
C PRO A 75 1.68 -16.01 -19.91
N LYS A 76 0.92 -16.54 -18.94
CA LYS A 76 -0.44 -16.08 -18.60
C LYS A 76 -0.43 -14.65 -18.09
N PHE A 77 0.50 -14.32 -17.19
CA PHE A 77 0.63 -12.96 -16.66
C PHE A 77 0.97 -11.96 -17.76
N ARG A 78 1.91 -12.32 -18.65
CA ARG A 78 2.27 -11.47 -19.79
C ARG A 78 1.09 -11.17 -20.72
N GLY A 79 0.22 -12.14 -20.94
CA GLY A 79 -0.96 -11.98 -21.78
C GLY A 79 -2.03 -11.07 -21.15
N LEU A 80 -2.24 -11.18 -19.84
CA LEU A 80 -3.27 -10.41 -19.12
C LEU A 80 -2.82 -9.01 -18.70
N PHE A 81 -1.53 -8.81 -18.43
CA PHE A 81 -0.99 -7.58 -17.83
C PHE A 81 0.21 -7.01 -18.62
N PRO A 82 0.03 -6.63 -19.90
CA PRO A 82 1.12 -6.18 -20.76
C PRO A 82 1.83 -4.91 -20.27
N SER A 83 1.12 -4.00 -19.60
CA SER A 83 1.69 -2.78 -19.01
C SER A 83 2.79 -3.08 -17.98
N TYR A 84 2.63 -4.13 -17.19
CA TYR A 84 3.62 -4.57 -16.21
C TYR A 84 4.86 -5.20 -16.87
N VAL A 85 4.69 -5.85 -18.03
CA VAL A 85 5.82 -6.36 -18.82
C VAL A 85 6.67 -5.21 -19.35
N SER A 86 6.04 -4.17 -19.87
CA SER A 86 6.72 -2.94 -20.31
C SER A 86 7.46 -2.28 -19.15
N LYS A 87 6.82 -2.16 -17.99
CA LYS A 87 7.45 -1.64 -16.76
C LYS A 87 8.67 -2.46 -16.34
N TYR A 88 8.58 -3.79 -16.41
CA TYR A 88 9.72 -4.66 -16.09
C TYR A 88 10.89 -4.44 -17.05
N ARG A 89 10.63 -4.33 -18.36
CA ARG A 89 11.66 -4.03 -19.36
C ARG A 89 12.33 -2.68 -19.11
N SER A 90 11.56 -1.64 -18.80
CA SER A 90 12.12 -0.31 -18.54
C SER A 90 13.03 -0.31 -17.31
N LEU A 91 12.63 -1.02 -16.25
CA LEU A 91 13.45 -1.13 -15.04
C LEU A 91 14.78 -1.86 -15.31
N ASN A 92 14.76 -2.87 -16.19
CA ASN A 92 15.96 -3.64 -16.54
C ASN A 92 16.83 -2.98 -17.61
N SER A 93 16.30 -2.05 -18.41
CA SER A 93 17.08 -1.29 -19.39
C SER A 93 17.84 -0.10 -18.78
N LEU A 94 17.51 0.29 -17.55
CA LEU A 94 18.25 1.31 -16.83
C LEU A 94 19.66 0.79 -16.53
N PRO A 95 20.72 1.52 -16.88
CA PRO A 95 22.08 1.05 -16.65
C PRO A 95 22.31 0.83 -15.15
N SER A 96 22.93 -0.31 -14.82
CA SER A 96 23.34 -0.73 -13.47
C SER A 96 24.37 0.20 -12.80
N SER A 97 24.57 1.41 -13.34
CA SER A 97 25.55 2.40 -12.91
C SER A 97 25.01 3.41 -11.90
N ALA A 98 23.76 3.28 -11.44
CA ALA A 98 23.34 3.90 -10.19
C ALA A 98 23.85 3.05 -9.02
N SER A 99 25.18 2.89 -8.92
CA SER A 99 25.81 2.61 -7.64
C SER A 99 25.43 3.78 -6.74
N VAL A 100 24.42 3.58 -5.89
CA VAL A 100 24.26 4.40 -4.69
C VAL A 100 25.65 4.48 -4.06
N PRO A 101 26.23 5.68 -3.86
CA PRO A 101 27.52 5.77 -3.21
C PRO A 101 27.37 5.11 -1.84
N VAL A 102 27.97 3.93 -1.69
CA VAL A 102 28.16 3.29 -0.39
C VAL A 102 29.14 4.19 0.33
N ARG A 103 28.60 5.19 1.04
CA ARG A 103 29.38 6.04 1.93
C ARG A 103 29.84 5.16 3.08
N SER A 104 31.10 4.74 3.02
CA SER A 104 31.79 4.13 4.13
C SER A 104 31.88 5.15 5.26
N SER A 105 30.98 5.06 6.24
CA SER A 105 31.17 5.69 7.54
C SER A 105 30.50 4.80 8.57
N GLY A 106 31.33 4.22 9.43
CA GLY A 106 30.88 3.38 10.54
C GLY A 106 29.94 4.12 11.49
N THR A 107 29.20 3.30 12.24
CA THR A 107 28.61 3.62 13.54
C THR A 107 27.70 4.84 13.59
N THR A 108 26.40 4.65 13.33
CA THR A 108 25.34 4.53 14.36
C THR A 108 24.01 4.24 13.67
N ARG A 109 23.15 3.51 14.40
CA ARG A 109 21.78 3.17 14.02
C ARG A 109 20.99 4.47 13.76
N ASP A 110 19.98 4.44 12.87
CA ASP A 110 18.83 5.37 12.76
C ASP A 110 18.55 6.03 11.38
N ALA A 111 19.32 5.76 10.32
CA ALA A 111 19.11 6.46 9.03
C ALA A 111 18.26 5.71 7.96
N ALA A 112 17.89 4.44 8.15
CA ALA A 112 17.27 3.62 7.10
C ALA A 112 15.76 3.88 6.87
N THR A 113 15.08 4.59 7.77
CA THR A 113 13.64 4.87 7.67
C THR A 113 13.31 6.06 6.75
N MET A 114 14.30 6.87 6.34
CA MET A 114 14.03 8.22 5.84
C MET A 114 13.88 8.36 4.31
N LEU A 115 14.38 7.43 3.48
CA LEU A 115 14.66 7.75 2.07
C LEU A 115 13.69 7.21 0.99
N VAL A 116 12.59 6.57 1.38
CA VAL A 116 11.49 6.25 0.43
C VAL A 116 10.11 6.63 1.01
N GLY A 117 9.97 6.63 2.35
CA GLY A 117 8.76 7.06 3.04
C GLY A 117 8.72 8.54 3.40
N GLY A 118 9.87 9.20 3.59
CA GLY A 118 9.96 10.57 4.10
C GLY A 118 9.26 11.58 3.20
N ASP A 119 9.56 11.58 1.89
CA ASP A 119 9.01 12.57 0.97
C ASP A 119 7.49 12.48 0.81
N LEU A 120 6.94 11.26 0.82
CA LEU A 120 5.50 11.02 0.71
C LEU A 120 4.79 11.33 2.04
N VAL A 121 5.34 10.91 3.16
CA VAL A 121 4.80 11.21 4.49
C VAL A 121 4.83 12.72 4.74
N ASP A 122 5.93 13.39 4.40
CA ASP A 122 6.03 14.85 4.49
C ASP A 122 5.05 15.55 3.55
N ALA A 123 4.81 15.01 2.35
CA ALA A 123 3.81 15.55 1.43
C ALA A 123 2.40 15.42 2.00
N VAL A 124 2.07 14.28 2.59
CA VAL A 124 0.78 14.03 3.26
C VAL A 124 0.62 14.95 4.47
N GLU A 125 1.63 15.05 5.34
CA GLU A 125 1.56 15.93 6.51
C GLU A 125 1.45 17.41 6.13
N ARG A 126 2.15 17.86 5.09
CA ARG A 126 1.98 19.22 4.53
C ARG A 126 0.56 19.44 4.03
N GLY A 127 -0.05 18.43 3.40
CA GLY A 127 -1.46 18.46 2.99
C GLY A 127 -2.42 18.59 4.17
N VAL A 128 -2.21 17.77 5.22
CA VAL A 128 -3.02 17.78 6.45
C VAL A 128 -2.88 19.10 7.20
N ARG A 129 -1.67 19.68 7.28
CA ARG A 129 -1.44 21.00 7.91
C ARG A 129 -2.19 22.10 7.17
N ARG A 130 -2.06 22.20 5.84
CA ARG A 130 -2.82 23.18 5.04
C ARG A 130 -4.32 23.04 5.20
N TYR A 131 -4.83 21.80 5.25
CA TYR A 131 -6.26 21.57 5.43
C TYR A 131 -6.76 22.08 6.79
N LYS A 132 -6.00 21.86 7.87
CA LYS A 132 -6.30 22.40 9.20
C LYS A 132 -6.26 23.92 9.22
N ASP A 133 -5.29 24.54 8.56
CA ASP A 133 -5.18 26.01 8.48
C ASP A 133 -6.36 26.62 7.72
N VAL A 134 -6.82 25.99 6.63
CA VAL A 134 -8.00 26.43 5.87
C VAL A 134 -9.27 26.32 6.72
N ILE A 135 -9.47 25.22 7.46
CA ILE A 135 -10.62 25.07 8.36
C ILE A 135 -10.58 26.12 9.47
N ALA A 136 -9.42 26.35 10.08
CA ALA A 136 -9.28 27.36 11.12
C ALA A 136 -9.58 28.77 10.59
N ALA A 137 -9.01 29.14 9.44
CA ALA A 137 -9.23 30.45 8.83
C ALA A 137 -10.69 30.67 8.40
N THR A 138 -11.32 29.66 7.77
CA THR A 138 -12.74 29.72 7.38
C THR A 138 -13.66 29.75 8.58
N GLY A 139 -13.37 28.96 9.63
CA GLY A 139 -14.12 28.97 10.89
C GLY A 139 -14.05 30.31 11.61
N VAL A 140 -12.87 30.92 11.70
CA VAL A 140 -12.68 32.26 12.29
C VAL A 140 -13.41 33.32 11.45
N ALA A 141 -13.33 33.27 10.12
CA ALA A 141 -14.04 34.21 9.26
C ALA A 141 -15.57 34.08 9.41
N MET A 142 -16.10 32.87 9.47
CA MET A 142 -17.53 32.61 9.70
C MET A 142 -17.98 33.10 11.08
N LEU A 143 -17.16 32.92 12.11
CA LEU A 143 -17.44 33.42 13.46
C LEU A 143 -17.46 34.95 13.50
N VAL A 144 -16.48 35.61 12.87
CA VAL A 144 -16.42 37.07 12.77
C VAL A 144 -17.64 37.60 12.03
N LEU A 145 -18.01 36.99 10.89
CA LEU A 145 -19.22 37.37 10.16
C LEU A 145 -20.48 37.18 11.01
N ALA A 146 -20.61 36.06 11.73
CA ALA A 146 -21.75 35.81 12.60
C ALA A 146 -21.86 36.85 13.73
N VAL A 147 -20.73 37.22 14.35
CA VAL A 147 -20.69 38.26 15.39
C VAL A 147 -21.01 39.63 14.81
N SER A 148 -20.47 39.98 13.64
CA SER A 148 -20.75 41.25 12.96
C SER A 148 -22.22 41.36 12.54
N VAL A 149 -22.82 40.29 12.03
CA VAL A 149 -24.24 40.24 11.70
C VAL A 149 -25.10 40.37 12.95
N TRP A 150 -24.77 39.65 14.04
CA TRP A 150 -25.51 39.76 15.30
C TRP A 150 -25.44 41.16 15.91
N ALA A 151 -24.26 41.80 15.88
CA ALA A 151 -24.07 43.15 16.39
C ALA A 151 -24.81 44.22 15.58
N ASN A 152 -25.07 43.98 14.29
CA ASN A 152 -25.72 44.94 13.39
C ASN A 152 -27.25 44.75 13.30
N VAL A 153 -27.80 43.71 13.95
CA VAL A 153 -29.25 43.39 14.00
C VAL A 153 -29.87 43.79 15.36
N ARG A 154 -29.08 44.40 16.25
CA ARG A 154 -29.55 45.10 17.46
C ARG A 154 -29.44 46.61 17.28
#